data_AF-A0A430HF07-F1
#
_entry.id   AF-A0A430HF07-F1
#
_cell.length_a   1.000
_cell.length_b   1.000
_cell.length_c   1.000
_cell.angle_alpha   90.00
_cell.angle_beta   90.00
_cell.angle_gamma   90.00
#
_symmetry.space_group_name_H-M   'P 1'
#
loop_
_entity.id
_entity.type
_entity.pdbx_description
1 polymer ?
#
loop_
_entity_poly.entity_id
_entity_poly.type
_entity_poly.pdbx_seq_one_letter_code
_entity_poly.pdbx_strand_id
1 'polypeptide(L)'
;MSTSHKNKTFATFLALILGALGAHRFYLRGSVDKIGLLHLASLPVAGLVYGLAPQADWFFKVLPLVLSGIVGFIEALVIGLSSDEKFDAAFNAGSGRQSNSSWVLAVLLVCTMLVAATMGIATLARLFDLLYTGGSYG
;
A
#
# COMPACT_ATOMS: atom_id res chain seq x y z
N MET A 1 30.00 7.60 -6.73
CA MET A 1 29.20 6.36 -6.67
C MET A 1 27.96 6.57 -7.50
N SER A 2 27.74 5.76 -8.53
CA SER A 2 26.48 5.82 -9.31
C SER A 2 25.34 5.40 -8.39
N THR A 3 24.44 6.34 -8.07
CA THR A 3 23.21 6.01 -7.37
C THR A 3 22.32 5.24 -8.34
N SER A 4 21.88 4.03 -7.94
CA SER A 4 20.97 3.23 -8.76
C SER A 4 19.66 4.01 -8.98
N HIS A 5 19.36 4.35 -10.23
CA HIS A 5 18.14 5.07 -10.58
C HIS A 5 16.90 4.19 -10.35
N LYS A 6 15.98 4.66 -9.50
CA LYS A 6 14.71 4.04 -9.14
C LYS A 6 13.63 4.43 -10.15
N ASN A 7 12.76 3.49 -10.48
CA ASN A 7 11.66 3.68 -11.44
C ASN A 7 10.36 3.98 -10.69
N LYS A 8 9.78 5.16 -10.95
CA LYS A 8 8.52 5.60 -10.35
C LYS A 8 7.34 4.70 -10.69
N THR A 9 7.20 4.32 -11.97
CA THR A 9 6.11 3.46 -12.44
C THR A 9 6.17 2.09 -11.74
N PHE A 10 7.37 1.54 -11.59
CA PHE A 10 7.56 0.27 -10.88
C PHE A 10 7.27 0.39 -9.38
N ALA A 11 7.66 1.50 -8.75
CA ALA A 11 7.32 1.76 -7.34
C ALA A 11 5.80 1.86 -7.13
N THR A 12 5.07 2.55 -8.01
CA THR A 12 3.60 2.62 -8.00
C THR A 12 2.96 1.24 -8.21
N PHE A 13 3.46 0.45 -9.17
CA PHE A 13 3.00 -0.91 -9.40
C PHE A 13 3.18 -1.78 -8.15
N LEU A 14 4.34 -1.68 -7.50
CA LEU A 14 4.65 -2.45 -6.31
C LEU A 14 3.75 -2.06 -5.13
N ALA A 15 3.41 -0.78 -5.01
CA ALA A 15 2.46 -0.29 -4.02
C ALA A 15 1.02 -0.75 -4.30
N LEU A 16 0.63 -0.87 -5.57
CA LEU A 16 -0.66 -1.43 -5.96
C LEU A 16 -0.77 -2.93 -5.66
N ILE A 17 0.24 -3.73 -6.00
CA ILE A 17 0.12 -5.20 -5.87
C ILE A 17 0.53 -5.71 -4.48
N LEU A 18 1.58 -5.11 -3.90
CA LEU A 18 2.21 -5.57 -2.66
C LEU A 18 2.25 -4.45 -1.60
N GLY A 19 1.36 -3.46 -1.71
CA GLY A 19 1.27 -2.34 -0.77
C GLY A 19 1.01 -2.77 0.67
N ALA A 20 0.20 -3.81 0.86
CA ALA A 20 -0.07 -4.37 2.19
C ALA A 20 1.19 -4.92 2.90
N LEU A 21 2.24 -5.24 2.14
CA LEU A 21 3.53 -5.71 2.66
C LEU A 21 4.61 -4.62 2.63
N GLY A 22 4.30 -3.43 2.11
CA GLY A 22 5.23 -2.29 2.05
C GLY A 22 6.37 -2.46 1.04
N ALA A 23 6.21 -3.31 0.03
CA ALA A 23 7.31 -3.64 -0.88
C ALA A 23 7.85 -2.41 -1.64
N HIS A 24 6.99 -1.45 -1.99
CA HIS A 24 7.37 -0.17 -2.59
C HIS A 24 8.24 0.68 -1.68
N ARG A 25 8.02 0.62 -0.36
CA ARG A 25 8.86 1.30 0.64
C ARG A 25 10.26 0.71 0.66
N PHE A 26 10.36 -0.62 0.70
CA PHE A 26 11.66 -1.30 0.68
C PHE A 26 12.42 -1.06 -0.62
N TYR A 27 11.70 -1.01 -1.75
CA TYR A 27 12.28 -0.67 -3.04
C TYR A 27 12.89 0.74 -3.08
N LEU A 28 12.17 1.73 -2.53
CA LEU A 28 12.56 3.14 -2.57
C LEU A 28 13.56 3.52 -1.47
N ARG A 29 13.38 3.01 -0.25
CA ARG A 29 14.06 3.47 0.98
C ARG A 29 14.98 2.42 1.60
N GLY A 30 14.99 1.20 1.07
CA GLY A 30 15.80 0.08 1.59
C GLY A 30 15.11 -0.70 2.71
N SER A 31 15.75 -1.79 3.15
CA SER A 31 15.19 -2.83 4.04
C SER A 31 14.97 -2.40 5.49
N VAL A 32 15.49 -1.24 5.90
CA VAL A 32 15.36 -0.71 7.28
C VAL A 32 14.32 0.41 7.38
N ASP A 33 13.48 0.61 6.36
CA ASP A 33 12.42 1.61 6.40
C ASP A 33 11.36 1.26 7.45
N LYS A 34 11.21 2.13 8.46
CA LYS A 34 10.31 1.90 9.60
C LYS A 34 8.85 1.68 9.18
N ILE A 35 8.38 2.40 8.16
CA ILE A 35 7.00 2.28 7.67
C ILE A 35 6.84 1.01 6.83
N GLY A 36 7.82 0.67 6.00
CA GLY A 36 7.87 -0.63 5.31
C GLY A 36 7.83 -1.79 6.30
N LEU A 37 8.60 -1.71 7.39
CA LEU A 37 8.55 -2.69 8.48
C LEU A 37 7.18 -2.73 9.17
N LEU A 38 6.50 -1.59 9.32
CA LEU A 38 5.14 -1.54 9.86
C LEU A 38 4.12 -2.24 8.94
N HIS A 39 4.21 -2.02 7.62
CA HIS A 39 3.41 -2.77 6.65
C HIS A 39 3.68 -4.27 6.75
N LEU A 40 4.96 -4.66 6.79
CA LEU A 40 5.35 -6.06 6.92
C LEU A 40 4.83 -6.68 8.23
N ALA A 41 4.82 -5.91 9.32
CA ALA A 41 4.31 -6.32 10.61
C ALA A 41 2.78 -6.54 10.62
N SER A 42 2.02 -6.02 9.63
CA SER A 42 0.58 -6.27 9.54
C SER A 42 0.25 -7.76 9.40
N LEU A 43 1.12 -8.55 8.76
CA LEU A 43 0.95 -9.98 8.58
C LEU A 43 1.08 -10.77 9.91
N PRO A 44 2.18 -10.66 10.69
CA PRO A 44 2.25 -11.31 11.99
C PRO A 44 1.22 -10.75 12.97
N VAL A 45 0.84 -9.47 12.89
CA VAL A 45 -0.27 -8.93 13.70
C VAL A 45 -1.60 -9.61 13.37
N ALA A 46 -1.93 -9.80 12.09
CA ALA A 46 -3.10 -10.58 11.69
C ALA A 46 -3.03 -12.04 12.21
N GLY A 47 -1.85 -12.66 12.15
CA GLY A 47 -1.60 -13.98 12.73
C GLY A 47 -1.81 -14.03 14.25
N LEU A 48 -1.37 -12.99 14.97
CA LEU A 48 -1.61 -12.87 16.41
C LEU A 48 -3.10 -12.73 16.72
N VAL A 49 -3.85 -11.91 15.98
CA VAL A 49 -5.30 -11.80 16.15
C VAL A 49 -5.98 -13.15 15.87
N TYR A 50 -5.56 -13.85 14.80
CA TYR A 50 -6.07 -15.18 14.47
C TYR A 50 -5.86 -16.18 15.62
N GLY A 51 -4.67 -16.21 16.22
CA GLY A 51 -4.33 -17.15 17.29
C GLY A 51 -4.88 -16.79 18.68
N LEU A 52 -4.92 -15.49 19.01
CA LEU A 52 -5.30 -15.01 20.35
C LEU A 52 -6.81 -14.72 20.49
N ALA A 53 -7.52 -14.50 19.37
CA ALA A 53 -8.95 -14.23 19.36
C ALA A 53 -9.68 -15.18 18.38
N PRO A 54 -9.72 -16.50 18.67
CA PRO A 54 -10.31 -17.49 17.76
C PRO A 54 -11.80 -17.24 17.51
N GLN A 55 -12.53 -16.68 18.48
CA GLN A 55 -13.95 -16.31 18.36
C GLN A 55 -14.20 -15.01 17.60
N ALA A 56 -13.16 -14.22 17.28
CA ALA A 56 -13.36 -13.00 16.51
C ALA A 56 -13.84 -13.31 15.09
N ASP A 57 -14.68 -12.43 14.54
CA ASP A 57 -15.08 -12.51 13.14
C ASP A 57 -13.84 -12.49 12.23
N TRP A 58 -13.92 -13.20 11.11
CA TRP A 58 -12.83 -13.29 10.14
C TRP A 58 -12.36 -11.90 9.67
N PHE A 59 -13.27 -10.93 9.58
CA PHE A 59 -12.97 -9.56 9.22
C PHE A 59 -11.93 -8.94 10.16
N PHE A 60 -12.12 -9.06 11.48
CA PHE A 60 -11.17 -8.51 12.45
C PHE A 60 -9.81 -9.21 12.41
N LYS A 61 -9.78 -10.50 12.04
CA LYS A 61 -8.54 -11.26 11.88
C LYS A 61 -7.70 -10.75 10.71
N VAL A 62 -8.34 -10.41 9.59
CA VAL A 62 -7.66 -9.89 8.40
C VAL A 62 -7.49 -8.36 8.40
N LEU A 63 -8.23 -7.64 9.24
CA LEU A 63 -8.25 -6.18 9.30
C LEU A 63 -6.86 -5.52 9.37
N PRO A 64 -5.86 -6.02 10.12
CA PRO A 64 -4.52 -5.44 10.11
C PRO A 64 -3.90 -5.38 8.70
N LEU A 65 -4.06 -6.46 7.91
CA LEU A 65 -3.56 -6.53 6.55
C LEU A 65 -4.36 -5.64 5.59
N VAL A 66 -5.69 -5.56 5.77
CA VAL A 66 -6.57 -4.68 4.99
C VAL A 66 -6.20 -3.21 5.19
N LEU A 67 -6.01 -2.78 6.45
CA LEU A 67 -5.58 -1.42 6.77
C LEU A 67 -4.22 -1.10 6.14
N SER A 68 -3.28 -2.03 6.24
CA SER A 68 -1.97 -1.91 5.58
C SER A 68 -2.10 -1.76 4.06
N GLY A 69 -3.00 -2.53 3.43
CA GLY A 69 -3.30 -2.45 2.00
C GLY A 69 -3.90 -1.10 1.60
N ILE A 70 -4.88 -0.59 2.35
CA ILE A 70 -5.47 0.74 2.11
C ILE A 70 -4.40 1.84 2.17
N VAL A 71 -3.52 1.81 3.17
CA VAL A 71 -2.39 2.74 3.27
C VAL A 71 -1.45 2.57 2.07
N GLY A 72 -1.16 1.33 1.66
CA GLY A 72 -0.36 1.03 0.48
C GLY A 72 -0.93 1.62 -0.81
N PHE A 73 -2.25 1.57 -1.01
CA PHE A 73 -2.89 2.20 -2.16
C PHE A 73 -2.83 3.73 -2.12
N ILE A 74 -2.98 4.33 -0.94
CA ILE A 74 -2.78 5.77 -0.77
C ILE A 74 -1.33 6.12 -1.14
N GLU A 75 -0.34 5.36 -0.68
CA GLU A 75 1.06 5.57 -1.04
C GLU A 75 1.30 5.34 -2.55
N ALA A 76 0.63 4.39 -3.18
CA ALA A 76 0.68 4.19 -4.64
C ALA A 76 0.22 5.44 -5.40
N LEU A 77 -0.89 6.05 -4.98
CA LEU A 77 -1.39 7.31 -5.55
C LEU A 77 -0.44 8.46 -5.28
N VAL A 78 0.09 8.60 -4.05
CA VAL A 78 1.06 9.64 -3.71
C VAL A 78 2.31 9.53 -4.56
N ILE A 79 2.87 8.33 -4.72
CA ILE A 79 4.06 8.10 -5.55
C ILE A 79 3.75 8.36 -7.02
N GLY A 80 2.66 7.79 -7.53
CA GLY A 80 2.33 7.87 -8.95
C GLY A 80 1.90 9.27 -9.41
N LEU A 81 1.27 10.06 -8.55
CA LEU A 81 0.88 11.44 -8.83
C LEU A 81 1.99 12.46 -8.53
N SER A 82 3.09 12.04 -7.89
CA SER A 82 4.25 12.91 -7.71
C SER A 82 4.86 13.27 -9.07
N SER A 83 5.22 14.54 -9.28
CA SER A 83 5.92 14.97 -10.50
C SER A 83 7.27 14.25 -10.62
N ASP A 84 7.76 14.06 -11.84
CA ASP A 84 9.02 13.35 -12.08
C ASP A 84 10.19 14.06 -11.40
N GLU A 85 10.19 15.39 -11.39
CA GLU A 85 11.24 16.19 -10.74
C GLU A 85 11.23 16.00 -9.22
N LYS A 86 10.04 15.98 -8.60
CA LYS A 86 9.90 15.73 -7.16
C LYS A 86 10.33 14.31 -6.79
N PHE A 87 9.95 13.34 -7.60
CA PHE A 87 10.36 11.95 -7.39
C PHE A 87 11.88 11.79 -7.54
N ASP A 88 12.47 12.40 -8.57
CA ASP A 88 13.90 12.32 -8.81
C ASP A 88 14.72 13.03 -7.73
N ALA A 89 14.27 14.20 -7.27
CA ALA A 89 14.90 14.90 -6.15
C ALA A 89 14.91 14.06 -4.87
N ALA A 90 13.86 13.27 -4.63
CA ALA A 90 13.73 12.43 -3.44
C ALA A 90 14.53 11.12 -3.52
N PHE A 91 14.54 10.44 -4.66
CA PHE A 91 15.03 9.07 -4.78
C PHE A 91 16.18 8.87 -5.78
N ASN A 92 16.37 9.80 -6.71
CA ASN A 92 17.32 9.68 -7.82
C ASN A 92 18.36 10.82 -7.87
N ALA A 93 18.55 11.53 -6.75
CA ALA A 93 19.54 12.59 -6.65
C ALA A 93 20.93 12.08 -7.06
N GLY A 94 21.57 12.78 -8.01
CA GLY A 94 22.89 12.41 -8.52
C GLY A 94 22.93 11.19 -9.45
N SER A 95 21.78 10.65 -9.89
CA SER A 95 21.75 9.49 -10.80
C SER A 95 22.10 9.84 -12.26
N GLY A 96 22.10 11.13 -12.63
CA GLY A 96 22.38 11.60 -13.99
C GLY A 96 21.30 11.27 -15.03
N ARG A 97 20.14 10.75 -14.59
CA ARG A 97 18.98 10.42 -15.42
C ARG A 97 17.74 11.11 -14.86
N GLN A 98 16.81 11.43 -15.76
CA GLN A 98 15.49 11.95 -15.41
C GLN A 98 14.43 10.87 -15.57
N SER A 99 13.52 10.80 -14.61
CA SER A 99 12.31 9.99 -14.71
C SER A 99 11.42 10.55 -15.82
N ASN A 100 10.80 9.66 -16.58
CA ASN A 100 9.81 10.01 -17.59
C ASN A 100 8.59 9.11 -17.40
N SER A 101 7.53 9.70 -16.87
CA SER A 101 6.25 9.02 -16.65
C SER A 101 5.62 8.57 -17.95
N SER A 102 5.32 7.28 -18.05
CA SER A 102 4.66 6.71 -19.23
C SER A 102 3.14 6.59 -19.03
N TRP A 103 2.41 6.36 -20.12
CA TRP A 103 0.96 6.10 -20.07
C TRP A 103 0.59 4.89 -19.18
N VAL A 104 1.51 3.93 -18.98
CA VAL A 104 1.32 2.80 -18.07
C VAL A 104 1.09 3.27 -16.64
N LEU A 105 1.75 4.34 -16.21
CA LEU A 105 1.53 4.92 -14.89
C LEU A 105 0.10 5.44 -14.74
N ALA A 106 -0.48 6.04 -15.78
CA ALA A 106 -1.86 6.50 -15.76
C ALA A 106 -2.84 5.34 -15.56
N VAL A 107 -2.61 4.20 -16.22
CA VAL A 107 -3.42 2.99 -16.02
C VAL A 107 -3.31 2.48 -14.58
N LEU A 108 -2.09 2.42 -14.03
CA LEU A 108 -1.87 2.04 -12.63
C LEU A 108 -2.63 2.94 -11.66
N LEU A 109 -2.66 4.25 -11.90
CA LEU A 109 -3.38 5.21 -11.07
C LEU A 109 -4.89 4.98 -11.11
N VAL A 110 -5.46 4.74 -12.29
CA VAL A 110 -6.90 4.44 -12.44
C VAL A 110 -7.25 3.13 -11.73
N CYS A 111 -6.46 2.07 -11.94
CA CYS A 111 -6.65 0.79 -11.26
C CYS A 111 -6.51 0.94 -9.73
N THR A 112 -5.51 1.69 -9.27
CA THR A 112 -5.30 1.96 -7.84
C THR A 112 -6.50 2.67 -7.24
N MET A 113 -7.02 3.71 -7.91
CA MET A 113 -8.19 4.44 -7.42
C MET A 113 -9.42 3.55 -7.32
N LEU A 114 -9.67 2.71 -8.33
CA LEU A 114 -10.79 1.76 -8.32
C LEU A 114 -10.71 0.80 -7.13
N VAL A 115 -9.53 0.17 -6.93
CA VAL A 115 -9.33 -0.80 -5.85
C VAL A 115 -9.34 -0.12 -4.48
N ALA A 116 -8.70 1.04 -4.34
CA ALA A 116 -8.65 1.80 -3.09
C ALA A 116 -10.05 2.24 -2.63
N ALA A 117 -10.84 2.81 -3.54
CA ALA A 117 -12.21 3.22 -3.23
C ALA A 117 -13.08 2.02 -2.86
N THR A 118 -13.01 0.94 -3.64
CA THR A 118 -13.79 -0.29 -3.38
C THR A 118 -13.42 -0.89 -2.02
N MET A 119 -12.12 -1.07 -1.75
CA MET A 119 -11.65 -1.66 -0.49
C MET A 119 -11.98 -0.76 0.70
N GLY A 120 -11.83 0.56 0.58
CA GLY A 120 -12.17 1.50 1.63
C GLY A 120 -13.66 1.48 1.99
N ILE A 121 -14.54 1.55 0.97
CA ILE A 121 -15.99 1.49 1.16
C ILE A 121 -16.41 0.13 1.74
N ALA A 122 -15.91 -0.98 1.19
CA ALA A 122 -16.24 -2.32 1.68
C ALA A 122 -15.81 -2.52 3.14
N THR A 123 -14.62 -2.01 3.51
CA THR A 123 -14.10 -2.10 4.88
C THR A 123 -15.00 -1.32 5.85
N LEU A 124 -15.39 -0.10 5.50
CA LEU A 124 -16.29 0.72 6.33
C LEU A 124 -17.68 0.09 6.44
N ALA A 125 -18.23 -0.40 5.32
CA ALA A 125 -19.52 -1.06 5.30
C ALA A 125 -19.54 -2.30 6.21
N ARG A 126 -18.53 -3.18 6.08
CA ARG A 126 -18.42 -4.39 6.91
C ARG A 126 -18.16 -4.07 8.37
N LEU A 127 -17.33 -3.06 8.66
CA LEU A 127 -17.10 -2.62 10.04
C LEU A 127 -18.40 -2.16 10.71
N PHE A 128 -19.19 -1.32 10.03
CA PHE A 128 -20.44 -0.84 10.60
C PHE A 128 -21.52 -1.93 10.72
N ASP A 129 -21.60 -2.84 9.76
CA ASP A 129 -22.46 -4.03 9.85
C ASP A 129 -22.11 -4.85 11.10
N LEU A 130 -20.84 -5.19 11.32
CA LEU A 130 -20.45 -5.93 12.51
C LEU A 130 -20.70 -5.18 13.83
N LEU A 131 -20.46 -3.87 13.87
CA LEU A 131 -20.61 -3.08 15.09
C LEU A 131 -22.08 -2.79 15.47
N TYR A 132 -22.95 -2.56 14.48
CA TYR A 132 -24.31 -2.08 14.74
C TYR A 132 -25.42 -3.11 14.49
N THR A 133 -25.15 -4.12 13.68
CA THR A 133 -26.17 -5.14 13.30
C THR A 133 -25.73 -6.55 13.69
N GLY A 134 -24.50 -6.70 14.18
CA GLY A 134 -23.90 -8.01 14.49
C GLY A 134 -23.53 -8.82 13.25
N GLY A 135 -23.41 -8.18 12.08
CA GLY A 135 -23.03 -8.84 10.84
C GLY A 135 -24.20 -9.41 10.02
N SER A 136 -25.41 -8.86 10.17
CA SER A 136 -26.61 -9.40 9.52
C SER A 136 -26.59 -9.34 7.99
N TYR A 137 -25.70 -8.54 7.40
CA TYR A 137 -25.68 -8.26 5.95
C TYR A 137 -24.47 -8.84 5.20
N GLY A 138 -23.61 -9.65 5.85
CA GLY A 138 -22.44 -10.23 5.18
C GLY A 138 -21.72 -11.36 5.89
#